data_AF-A0A1T5GXT8-F1
#
_entry.id   AF-A0A1T5GXT8-F1
#
_cell.length_a   1.000
_cell.length_b   1.000
_cell.length_c   1.000
_cell.angle_alpha   90.00
_cell.angle_beta   90.00
_cell.angle_gamma   90.00
#
_symmetry.space_group_name_H-M   'P 1'
#
loop_
_entity.id
_entity.type
_entity.pdbx_description
1 polymer ?
#
loop_
_entity_poly.entity_id
_entity_poly.type
_entity_poly.pdbx_seq_one_letter_code
_entity_poly.pdbx_strand_id
1 'polypeptide(L)' 'MKKRTIRNQEDLLAAIRRSESLACSSPGSAQARELGMIRDAIKLYEDSIQVMRLAAKKAAAEPDEGVAGISGSE' A
#
# COMPACT_ATOMS: atom_id res chain seq x y z
N MET A 1 16.57 4.61 12.14
CA MET A 1 15.19 4.10 12.35
C MET A 1 14.77 3.32 11.10
N LYS A 2 14.43 2.02 11.23
CA LYS A 2 13.97 1.21 10.09
C LYS A 2 12.59 1.73 9.64
N LYS A 3 12.44 2.10 8.35
CA LYS A 3 11.14 2.46 7.78
C LYS A 3 10.23 1.22 7.80
N ARG A 4 9.14 1.23 8.57
CA ARG A 4 8.11 0.20 8.48
C ARG A 4 7.40 0.38 7.13
N THR A 5 7.52 -0.61 6.26
CA THR A 5 6.86 -0.63 4.95
C THR A 5 5.81 -1.74 5.01
N ILE A 6 4.55 -1.39 4.75
CA ILE A 6 3.43 -2.34 4.67
C ILE A 6 3.45 -2.93 3.26
N ARG A 7 3.55 -4.26 3.14
CA ARG A 7 3.70 -4.93 1.82
C ARG A 7 2.50 -5.79 1.46
N ASN A 8 1.71 -6.18 2.45
CA ASN A 8 0.58 -7.07 2.29
C ASN A 8 -0.52 -6.75 3.31
N GLN A 9 -1.62 -7.49 3.23
CA GLN A 9 -2.77 -7.32 4.12
C GLN A 9 -2.45 -7.69 5.58
N GLU A 10 -1.59 -8.66 5.83
CA GLU A 10 -1.23 -9.06 7.20
C GLU A 10 -0.42 -7.95 7.91
N ASP A 11 0.53 -7.34 7.20
CA ASP A 11 1.28 -6.17 7.66
C ASP A 11 0.35 -4.99 7.96
N LEU A 12 -0.66 -4.78 7.10
CA LEU A 12 -1.66 -3.73 7.30
C LEU A 12 -2.45 -3.97 8.58
N LEU A 13 -2.95 -5.19 8.79
CA LEU A 13 -3.70 -5.55 10.00
C LEU A 13 -2.84 -5.42 11.26
N ALA A 14 -1.57 -5.80 11.20
CA ALA A 14 -0.63 -5.62 12.31
C ALA A 14 -0.38 -4.13 12.59
N ALA A 15 -0.23 -3.30 11.55
CA ALA A 15 -0.07 -1.86 11.66
C ALA A 15 -1.31 -1.20 12.30
N ILE A 16 -2.52 -1.59 11.89
CA ILE A 16 -3.78 -1.09 12.46
C ILE A 16 -3.84 -1.41 13.95
N ARG A 17 -3.67 -2.69 14.34
CA ARG A 17 -3.68 -3.09 15.76
C ARG A 17 -2.64 -2.34 16.59
N ARG A 18 -1.44 -2.14 16.03
CA ARG A 18 -0.39 -1.34 16.70
C ARG A 18 -0.83 0.12 16.84
N SER A 19 -1.43 0.71 15.80
CA SER A 19 -1.92 2.10 15.87
C SER A 19 -3.00 2.27 16.95
N GLU A 20 -3.90 1.31 17.09
CA GLU A 20 -4.93 1.30 18.13
C GLU A 20 -4.32 1.20 19.52
N SER A 21 -3.32 0.33 19.71
CA SER A 21 -2.60 0.21 20.98
C SER A 21 -1.86 1.48 21.39
N LEU A 22 -1.55 2.36 20.43
CA LEU A 22 -0.84 3.62 20.65
C LEU A 22 -1.77 4.85 20.65
N ALA A 23 -3.07 4.68 20.42
CA ALA A 23 -4.01 5.80 20.21
C ALA A 23 -4.06 6.79 21.39
N CYS A 24 -3.86 6.30 22.62
CA CYS A 24 -3.87 7.11 23.85
C CYS A 24 -2.47 7.55 24.31
N SER A 25 -1.47 7.51 23.43
CA SER A 25 -0.10 7.92 23.78
C SER A 25 -0.04 9.42 24.08
N SER A 26 0.69 9.81 25.13
CA SER A 26 0.87 11.21 25.47
C SER A 26 1.50 11.99 24.31
N PRO A 27 1.02 13.22 24.02
CA PRO A 27 1.63 14.07 22.99
C PRO A 27 3.14 14.26 23.21
N GLY A 28 3.92 14.26 22.14
CA GLY A 28 5.38 14.41 22.20
C GLY A 28 6.16 13.16 22.66
N SER A 29 5.47 12.11 23.11
CA SER A 29 6.11 10.83 23.46
C SER A 29 6.66 10.11 22.23
N ALA A 30 7.61 9.21 22.45
CA ALA A 30 8.12 8.32 21.40
C ALA A 30 6.99 7.47 20.77
N GLN A 31 6.01 7.07 21.58
CA GLN A 31 4.83 6.32 21.13
C GLN A 31 3.92 7.16 20.23
N ALA A 32 3.70 8.44 20.54
CA ALA A 32 2.94 9.35 19.67
C ALA A 32 3.65 9.56 18.32
N ARG A 33 4.99 9.63 18.31
CA ARG A 33 5.78 9.67 17.08
C ARG A 33 5.69 8.35 16.30
N GLU A 34 5.71 7.21 16.97
CA GLU A 34 5.49 5.90 16.36
C GLU A 34 4.10 5.82 15.71
N LEU A 35 3.06 6.29 16.39
CA LEU A 35 1.69 6.34 15.87
C LEU A 35 1.61 7.16 14.58
N GLY A 36 2.25 8.32 14.53
CA GLY A 36 2.33 9.14 13.31
C GLY A 36 2.95 8.37 12.14
N MET A 37 4.11 7.75 12.36
CA MET A 37 4.79 6.96 11.33
C MET A 37 3.96 5.76 10.85
N ILE A 38 3.21 5.11 11.75
CA ILE A 38 2.32 4.01 11.37
C ILE A 38 1.17 4.51 10.50
N ARG A 39 0.55 5.64 10.87
CA ARG A 39 -0.55 6.24 10.09
C ARG A 39 -0.08 6.64 8.69
N ASP A 40 1.11 7.22 8.57
CA ASP A 40 1.69 7.56 7.27
C ASP A 40 1.93 6.31 6.41
N ALA A 41 2.44 5.23 7.01
CA ALA A 41 2.67 3.97 6.31
C ALA A 41 1.36 3.31 5.83
N ILE A 42 0.30 3.36 6.64
CA ILE A 42 -1.04 2.88 6.26
C ILE A 42 -1.56 3.65 5.05
N LYS A 43 -1.50 4.99 5.11
CA LYS A 43 -1.97 5.84 4.01
C LYS A 43 -1.24 5.56 2.70
N LEU A 44 0.09 5.44 2.74
CA LEU A 44 0.89 5.11 1.56
C LEU A 44 0.51 3.76 0.94
N TYR A 45 0.22 2.76 1.78
CA TYR A 45 -0.24 1.46 1.30
C TYR A 45 -1.61 1.55 0.63
N GLU A 46 -2.57 2.26 1.24
CA GLU A 46 -3.90 2.48 0.66
C GLU A 46 -3.83 3.23 -0.68
N ASP A 47 -3.01 4.28 -0.75
CA ASP A 47 -2.79 5.05 -1.99
C ASP A 47 -2.20 4.16 -3.08
N SER A 48 -1.25 3.27 -2.74
CA SER A 48 -0.67 2.33 -3.71
C SER A 48 -1.70 1.36 -4.30
N ILE A 49 -2.65 0.88 -3.48
CA ILE A 49 -3.75 0.04 -3.95
C ILE A 49 -4.66 0.82 -4.90
N GLN A 50 -4.95 2.09 -4.60
CA GLN A 50 -5.76 2.91 -5.49
C GLN A 50 -5.07 3.11 -6.85
N VAL A 51 -3.76 3.39 -6.86
CA VAL A 51 -2.97 3.50 -8.09
C VAL A 51 -3.03 2.21 -8.90
N MET A 52 -2.83 1.04 -8.26
CA MET A 52 -2.93 -0.25 -8.94
C MET A 52 -4.33 -0.50 -9.53
N ARG A 53 -5.39 -0.14 -8.81
CA ARG A 53 -6.78 -0.25 -9.31
C ARG A 53 -7.03 0.66 -10.51
N LEU A 54 -6.53 1.89 -10.48
CA LEU A 54 -6.65 2.82 -11.61
C LEU A 54 -5.88 2.31 -12.83
N ALA A 55 -4.67 1.79 -12.64
CA ALA A 55 -3.88 1.19 -13.71
C ALA A 55 -4.59 -0.03 -14.33
N ALA A 56 -5.13 -0.93 -13.49
CA ALA A 56 -5.90 -2.09 -13.95
C ALA A 56 -7.17 -1.68 -14.73
N LYS A 57 -7.90 -0.66 -14.24
CA LYS A 57 -9.07 -0.12 -14.94
C LYS A 57 -8.69 0.46 -16.31
N LYS A 58 -7.57 1.17 -16.40
CA LYS A 58 -7.08 1.72 -17.67
C LYS A 58 -6.70 0.59 -18.65
N ALA A 59 -5.96 -0.41 -18.19
CA ALA A 59 -5.59 -1.57 -19.01
C ALA A 59 -6.81 -2.38 -19.50
N ALA A 60 -7.89 -2.44 -18.71
CA ALA A 60 -9.13 -3.08 -19.14
C ALA A 60 -9.93 -2.25 -20.15
N ALA A 61 -9.80 -0.92 -20.14
CA ALA A 61 -10.48 0.00 -21.04
C ALA A 61 -9.73 0.19 -22.38
N GLU A 62 -8.41 0.05 -22.35
CA GLU A 62 -7.52 0.04 -23.51
C GLU A 62 -6.77 -1.30 -23.53
N PRO A 63 -7.44 -2.43 -23.85
CA PRO A 63 -6.71 -3.67 -24.07
C PRO A 63 -5.78 -3.42 -25.24
N ASP A 64 -4.47 -3.43 -24.97
CA ASP A 64 -3.45 -3.28 -26.00
C ASP A 64 -3.73 -4.28 -27.13
N GLU A 65 -4.11 -3.80 -28.32
CA GLU A 65 -4.11 -4.57 -29.56
C GLU A 65 -2.65 -4.86 -29.92
N GLY A 66 -2.02 -5.81 -29.23
CA GLY A 66 -0.55 -5.87 -29.26
C GLY A 66 0.13 -7.17 -28.92
N VAL A 67 -0.53 -8.33 -29.06
CA VAL A 67 0.17 -9.60 -29.36
C VAL A 67 -0.67 -10.43 -30.34
N ALA A 68 -0.96 -9.88 -31.53
CA ALA A 68 -1.42 -10.65 -32.69
C ALA A 68 -0.26 -10.93 -33.67
N GLY A 69 0.98 -10.99 -33.17
CA GLY A 69 2.20 -10.99 -33.99
C GLY A 69 3.16 -12.16 -33.80
N ILE A 70 2.91 -13.09 -32.88
CA ILE A 70 3.62 -14.39 -32.87
C ILE A 70 2.76 -15.42 -33.60
N SER A 71 2.63 -15.21 -34.91
CA SER A 71 2.35 -16.31 -35.82
C SER A 71 3.52 -17.29 -35.69
N GLY A 72 3.20 -18.54 -35.31
CA GLY A 72 4.17 -19.62 -35.31
C GLY A 72 4.78 -19.78 -36.70
N SER A 73 6.06 -19.50 -36.79
CA SER A 73 7.03 -19.91 -37.80
C SER A 73 8.35 -19.61 -37.10
N GLU A 74 9.14 -20.58 -36.66
CA GLU A 74 9.73 -21.69 -37.39
C GLU A 74 9.87 -22.96 -36.52
#